data_AF-A0A0F9B348-F1
#
_entry.id   AF-A0A0F9B348-F1
#
_cell.length_a   1.000
_cell.length_b   1.000
_cell.length_c   1.000
_cell.angle_alpha   90.00
_cell.angle_beta   90.00
_cell.angle_gamma   90.00
#
_symmetry.space_group_name_H-M   'P 1'
#
loop_
_entity.id
_entity.type
_entity.pdbx_description
1 polymer ?
#
loop_
_entity_poly.entity_id
_entity_poly.type
_entity_poly.pdbx_seq_one_letter_code
_entity_poly.pdbx_strand_id
1 'polypeptide(L)'
;MIVCQDTSPHNLYRYQLNYILNQGQDVEVHGKSTKELLDVATVIDEPRRRVHVVPGRRANPFLALSEALHILGGRHDVASLLPYNKRIVDFSDDGVDLYGAYGRRIKDQIPYLL
;
A
#
# COMPACT_ATOMS: atom_id res chain seq x y z
N MET A 1 4.06 9.76 19.54
CA MET A 1 3.40 8.67 18.79
C MET A 1 1.91 8.92 18.72
N ILE A 2 1.41 9.23 17.53
CA ILE A 2 -0.03 9.35 17.22
C ILE A 2 -0.57 7.94 16.96
N VAL A 3 -1.73 7.59 17.51
CA VAL A 3 -2.36 6.28 17.27
C VAL A 3 -3.72 6.49 16.62
N CYS A 4 -3.88 5.97 15.41
CA CYS A 4 -5.15 5.94 14.68
C CYS A 4 -5.73 4.53 14.78
N GLN A 5 -6.87 4.36 15.45
CA GLN A 5 -7.48 3.05 15.67
C GLN A 5 -8.95 3.04 15.23
N ASP A 6 -9.34 1.98 14.51
CA ASP A 6 -10.74 1.70 14.18
C ASP A 6 -10.91 0.21 13.87
N THR A 7 -12.17 -0.22 13.80
CA THR A 7 -12.59 -1.55 13.36
C THR A 7 -12.13 -1.91 11.95
N SER A 8 -12.05 -0.95 11.02
CA SER A 8 -11.77 -1.25 9.60
C SER A 8 -10.92 -0.19 8.90
N PRO A 9 -10.14 -0.58 7.87
CA PRO A 9 -9.36 0.38 7.08
C PRO A 9 -10.25 1.37 6.30
N HIS A 10 -11.51 1.04 6.05
CA HIS A 10 -12.45 1.95 5.38
C HIS A 10 -12.62 3.25 6.18
N ASN A 11 -12.79 3.15 7.50
CA ASN A 11 -12.98 4.29 8.38
C ASN A 11 -11.65 5.01 8.63
N LEU A 12 -10.60 4.23 8.92
CA LEU A 12 -9.25 4.76 9.17
C LEU A 12 -8.74 5.61 8.01
N TYR A 13 -8.95 5.19 6.76
CA TYR A 13 -8.49 5.94 5.61
C TYR A 13 -9.00 7.39 5.61
N ARG A 14 -10.31 7.60 5.84
CA ARG A 14 -10.90 8.95 5.87
C ARG A 14 -10.44 9.75 7.08
N TYR A 15 -10.38 9.10 8.24
CA TYR A 15 -9.91 9.73 9.46
C TYR A 15 -8.47 10.23 9.30
N GLN A 16 -7.57 9.36 8.84
CA GLN A 16 -6.16 9.69 8.62
C GLN A 16 -5.97 10.74 7.53
N LEU A 17 -6.73 10.65 6.43
CA LEU A 17 -6.69 11.67 5.37
C LEU A 17 -7.12 13.05 5.89
N ASN A 18 -8.20 13.13 6.65
CA ASN A 18 -8.60 14.40 7.26
C ASN A 18 -7.54 14.88 8.25
N TYR A 19 -6.97 13.98 9.04
CA TYR A 19 -5.98 14.33 10.05
C TYR A 19 -4.69 14.88 9.41
N ILE A 20 -4.14 14.23 8.38
CA ILE A 20 -2.94 14.72 7.66
C ILE A 20 -3.20 16.03 6.91
N LEU A 21 -4.41 16.25 6.39
CA LEU A 21 -4.74 17.50 5.70
C LEU A 21 -4.83 18.69 6.67
N ASN A 22 -5.31 18.47 7.89
CA ASN A 22 -5.51 19.54 8.88
C ASN A 22 -4.30 19.75 9.82
N GLN A 23 -3.56 18.68 10.12
CA GLN A 23 -2.49 18.68 11.15
C GLN A 23 -1.10 18.37 10.56
N GLY A 24 -1.02 17.93 9.30
CA GLY A 24 0.25 17.59 8.65
C GLY A 24 1.11 18.82 8.37
N GLN A 25 2.41 18.67 8.56
CA GLN A 25 3.39 19.69 8.22
C GLN A 25 3.63 19.69 6.71
N ASP A 26 3.77 20.88 6.12
CA ASP A 26 4.17 21.02 4.72
C ASP A 26 5.68 20.77 4.57
N VAL A 27 6.04 19.77 3.78
CA VAL A 27 7.43 19.36 3.51
C VAL A 27 7.63 19.18 2.00
N GLU A 28 8.89 19.14 1.56
CA GLU A 28 9.26 18.84 0.17
C GLU A 28 10.06 17.54 0.11
N VAL A 29 9.57 16.57 -0.67
CA VAL A 29 10.21 15.26 -0.86
C VAL A 29 10.46 15.05 -2.35
N HIS A 30 11.73 14.95 -2.75
CA HIS A 30 12.15 14.85 -4.15
C HIS A 30 11.49 15.93 -5.06
N GLY A 31 11.44 17.17 -4.60
CA GLY A 31 10.84 18.29 -5.35
C GLY A 31 9.30 18.29 -5.37
N LYS A 32 8.63 17.46 -4.57
CA LYS A 32 7.17 17.40 -4.47
C LYS A 32 6.69 17.90 -3.12
N SER A 33 5.83 18.92 -3.14
CA SER A 33 5.13 19.41 -1.94
C SER A 33 4.21 18.31 -1.39
N THR A 34 4.39 18.00 -0.12
CA THR A 34 3.75 16.88 0.58
C THR A 34 3.31 17.34 1.96
N LYS A 35 2.14 16.90 2.44
CA LYS A 35 1.77 17.00 3.86
C LYS A 35 2.21 15.74 4.58
N GLU A 36 2.93 15.88 5.67
CA GLU A 36 3.52 14.76 6.41
C GLU A 36 3.13 14.78 7.89
N LEU A 37 2.93 13.58 8.43
CA LEU A 37 2.84 13.32 9.86
C LEU A 37 3.86 12.25 10.22
N LEU A 38 4.69 12.53 11.21
CA LEU A 38 5.69 11.60 11.72
C LEU A 38 5.17 10.83 12.93
N ASP A 39 5.74 9.66 13.17
CA ASP A 39 5.47 8.85 14.37
C ASP A 39 3.97 8.49 14.55
N VAL A 40 3.38 7.90 13.51
CA VAL A 40 1.97 7.46 13.46
C VAL A 40 1.87 5.94 13.46
N ALA A 41 1.11 5.37 14.40
CA ALA A 41 0.70 3.98 14.43
C ALA A 41 -0.76 3.84 13.95
N THR A 42 -1.05 2.77 13.20
CA THR A 42 -2.41 2.44 12.75
C THR A 42 -2.81 1.09 13.32
N VAL A 43 -3.97 1.02 13.98
CA VAL A 43 -4.51 -0.22 14.57
C VAL A 43 -5.86 -0.53 13.91
N ILE A 44 -5.98 -1.74 13.37
CA ILE A 44 -7.22 -2.23 12.74
C ILE A 44 -7.74 -3.39 13.58
N ASP A 45 -8.87 -3.21 14.26
CA ASP A 45 -9.38 -4.22 15.20
C ASP A 45 -9.90 -5.47 14.45
N GLU A 46 -10.50 -5.29 13.27
CA GLU A 46 -10.99 -6.39 12.43
C GLU A 46 -10.26 -6.43 11.07
N PRO A 47 -9.00 -6.91 11.02
CA PRO A 47 -8.17 -6.89 9.80
C PRO A 47 -8.75 -7.75 8.66
N ARG A 48 -9.71 -8.63 8.94
CA ARG A 48 -10.44 -9.38 7.90
C ARG A 48 -11.33 -8.46 7.06
N ARG A 49 -11.76 -7.29 7.57
CA ARG A 49 -12.51 -6.25 6.82
C ARG A 49 -11.61 -5.36 5.98
N ARG A 50 -10.58 -5.96 5.35
CA ARG A 50 -9.51 -5.26 4.61
C ARG A 50 -9.91 -4.67 3.25
N VAL A 51 -11.09 -5.01 2.73
CA VAL A 51 -11.58 -4.46 1.46
C VAL A 51 -11.99 -3.00 1.70
N HIS A 52 -11.20 -2.07 1.17
CA HIS A 52 -11.43 -0.63 1.33
C HIS A 52 -12.14 -0.05 0.10
N VAL A 53 -13.47 0.08 0.18
CA VAL A 53 -14.30 0.70 -0.87
C VAL A 53 -14.78 2.07 -0.43
N VAL A 54 -13.84 2.99 -0.17
CA VAL A 54 -14.17 4.36 0.25
C VAL A 54 -14.80 5.13 -0.92
N PRO A 55 -16.04 5.65 -0.79
CA PRO A 55 -16.67 6.47 -1.82
C PRO A 55 -15.76 7.61 -2.29
N GLY A 56 -15.64 7.78 -3.62
CA GLY A 56 -14.77 8.77 -4.25
C GLY A 56 -13.33 8.30 -4.52
N ARG A 57 -12.80 7.33 -3.75
CA ARG A 57 -11.42 6.84 -3.94
C ARG A 57 -11.25 5.94 -5.18
N ARG A 58 -12.34 5.31 -5.62
CA ARG A 58 -12.38 4.35 -6.74
C ARG A 58 -11.27 3.29 -6.64
N ALA A 59 -11.12 2.70 -5.45
CA ALA A 59 -10.12 1.65 -5.21
C ALA A 59 -10.37 0.44 -6.12
N ASN A 60 -9.30 -0.16 -6.65
CA ASN A 60 -9.38 -1.34 -7.51
C ASN A 60 -9.14 -2.61 -6.66
N PRO A 61 -10.19 -3.40 -6.31
CA PRO A 61 -10.01 -4.60 -5.51
C PRO A 61 -9.20 -5.69 -6.23
N PHE A 62 -9.22 -5.72 -7.57
CA PHE A 62 -8.43 -6.68 -8.35
C PHE A 62 -6.93 -6.39 -8.29
N LEU A 63 -6.55 -5.10 -8.24
CA LEU A 63 -5.16 -4.71 -8.02
C LEU A 63 -4.69 -5.12 -6.61
N ALA A 64 -5.51 -4.90 -5.59
CA ALA A 64 -5.16 -5.31 -4.22
C ALA A 64 -4.98 -6.84 -4.11
N LEU A 65 -5.83 -7.61 -4.78
CA LEU A 65 -5.70 -9.07 -4.83
C LEU A 65 -4.46 -9.51 -5.62
N SER A 66 -4.21 -8.91 -6.79
CA SER A 66 -3.06 -9.29 -7.61
C SER A 66 -1.74 -8.92 -6.95
N GLU A 67 -1.66 -7.80 -6.22
CA GLU A 67 -0.50 -7.45 -5.40
C GLU A 67 -0.27 -8.45 -4.27
N ALA A 68 -1.31 -8.86 -3.56
CA ALA A 68 -1.19 -9.89 -2.53
C ALA A 68 -0.66 -11.23 -3.10
N LEU A 69 -1.18 -11.65 -4.26
CA LEU A 69 -0.71 -12.86 -4.94
C LEU A 69 0.71 -12.71 -5.50
N HIS A 70 1.09 -11.53 -5.98
CA HIS A 70 2.45 -11.21 -6.43
C HIS A 70 3.45 -11.40 -5.27
N ILE A 71 3.11 -10.87 -4.09
CA ILE A 71 3.93 -10.98 -2.89
C ILE A 71 3.99 -12.44 -2.41
N LEU A 72 2.85 -13.11 -2.24
CA LEU A 72 2.79 -14.49 -1.76
C LEU A 72 3.40 -15.49 -2.75
N GLY A 73 3.38 -15.19 -4.05
CA GLY A 73 4.05 -15.97 -5.08
C GLY A 73 5.55 -15.75 -5.16
N GLY A 74 6.13 -14.91 -4.30
CA GLY A 74 7.57 -14.61 -4.32
C GLY A 74 8.03 -13.82 -5.56
N ARG A 75 7.10 -13.15 -6.25
CA ARG A 75 7.35 -12.49 -7.54
C ARG A 75 8.05 -11.14 -7.37
N HIS A 76 8.62 -10.68 -8.48
CA HIS A 76 9.23 -9.35 -8.62
C HIS A 76 9.11 -8.81 -10.05
N ASP A 77 8.40 -9.48 -10.94
CA ASP A 77 8.24 -9.03 -12.33
C ASP A 77 7.08 -8.03 -12.50
N VAL A 78 7.28 -7.04 -13.38
CA VAL A 78 6.29 -6.06 -13.83
C VAL A 78 5.07 -6.76 -14.44
N ALA A 79 5.30 -7.81 -15.24
CA ALA A 79 4.28 -8.45 -16.07
C ALA A 79 3.07 -8.96 -15.27
N SER A 80 3.27 -9.48 -14.07
CA SER A 80 2.19 -9.98 -13.21
C SER A 80 1.25 -8.90 -12.67
N LEU A 81 1.70 -7.65 -12.56
CA LEU A 81 0.91 -6.52 -12.05
C LEU A 81 0.37 -5.62 -13.16
N LEU A 82 1.02 -5.64 -14.33
CA LEU A 82 0.71 -4.78 -15.47
C LEU A 82 -0.76 -4.81 -15.92
N PRO A 83 -1.49 -5.96 -15.94
CA PRO A 83 -2.91 -5.98 -16.28
C PRO A 83 -3.80 -5.17 -15.31
N TYR A 84 -3.35 -4.96 -14.08
CA TYR A 84 -4.13 -4.33 -13.00
C TYR A 84 -3.65 -2.90 -12.69
N ASN A 85 -2.39 -2.57 -13.01
CA ASN A 85 -1.80 -1.24 -12.86
C ASN A 85 -0.81 -0.95 -14.00
N LYS A 86 -1.25 -0.23 -15.03
CA LYS A 86 -0.40 0.12 -16.18
C LYS A 86 0.82 0.98 -15.81
N ARG A 87 0.73 1.76 -14.72
CA ARG A 87 1.83 2.62 -14.24
C ARG A 87 2.88 1.87 -13.43
N ILE A 88 2.70 0.56 -13.20
CA ILE A 88 3.70 -0.22 -12.46
C ILE A 88 5.05 -0.27 -13.19
N VAL A 89 5.05 -0.13 -14.51
CA VAL A 89 6.26 -0.05 -15.34
C VAL A 89 7.12 1.17 -15.00
N ASP A 90 6.51 2.28 -14.55
CA ASP A 90 7.22 3.51 -14.18
C ASP A 90 8.12 3.33 -12.95
N PHE A 91 7.96 2.22 -12.22
CA PHE A 91 8.74 1.85 -11.04
C PHE A 91 9.79 0.76 -11.33
N SER A 92 10.00 0.41 -12.60
CA SER A 92 10.98 -0.58 -13.05
C SER A 92 12.03 0.12 -13.91
N ASP A 93 13.31 -0.09 -13.58
CA ASP A 93 14.42 0.53 -14.30
C ASP A 93 14.66 -0.11 -15.68
N ASP A 94 14.29 -1.39 -15.84
CA ASP A 94 14.45 -2.16 -17.07
C ASP A 94 13.12 -2.54 -17.75
N GLY A 95 11.99 -2.16 -17.14
CA GLY A 95 10.64 -2.50 -17.59
C GLY A 95 10.23 -3.97 -17.36
N VAL A 96 11.09 -4.78 -16.73
CA VAL A 96 10.89 -6.22 -16.50
C VAL A 96 10.78 -6.52 -15.02
N ASP A 97 11.72 -6.04 -14.22
CA ASP A 97 11.85 -6.36 -12.80
C ASP A 97 11.60 -5.15 -11.91
N LEU A 98 11.01 -5.42 -10.75
CA LEU A 98 10.78 -4.48 -9.66
C LEU A 98 11.77 -4.77 -8.54
N TYR A 99 12.89 -4.04 -8.50
CA TYR A 99 13.89 -4.15 -7.42
C TYR A 99 13.29 -3.87 -6.03
N GLY A 100 12.22 -3.06 -5.98
CA GLY A 100 11.44 -2.77 -4.79
C GLY A 100 10.45 -3.87 -4.37
N ALA A 101 10.27 -4.96 -5.11
CA ALA A 101 9.21 -5.94 -4.83
C ALA A 101 9.42 -6.73 -3.54
N TYR A 102 8.36 -6.85 -2.73
CA TYR A 102 8.40 -7.60 -1.47
C TYR A 102 8.45 -9.12 -1.66
N GLY A 103 7.83 -9.65 -2.73
CA GLY A 103 7.75 -11.10 -2.96
C GLY A 103 9.12 -11.76 -2.94
N ARG A 104 10.07 -11.26 -3.75
CA ARG A 104 11.46 -11.77 -3.77
C ARG A 104 12.14 -11.73 -2.39
N ARG A 105 11.79 -10.77 -1.52
CA ARG A 105 12.41 -10.63 -0.18
C ARG A 105 11.89 -11.64 0.84
N ILE A 106 10.60 -11.99 0.75
CA ILE A 106 9.97 -12.87 1.74
C ILE A 106 9.81 -14.31 1.27
N LYS A 107 10.00 -14.59 -0.04
CA LYS A 107 9.73 -15.91 -0.64
C LYS A 107 10.37 -17.07 0.12
N ASP A 108 11.60 -16.90 0.62
CA ASP A 108 12.35 -17.96 1.29
C ASP A 108 11.81 -18.22 2.71
N GLN A 109 11.00 -17.30 3.26
CA GLN A 109 10.34 -17.43 4.55
C GLN A 109 8.94 -18.07 4.43
N ILE A 110 8.28 -17.96 3.28
CA ILE A 110 6.90 -18.44 3.07
C ILE A 110 6.73 -19.93 3.42
N PRO A 111 7.64 -20.85 3.05
CA PRO A 111 7.50 -22.27 3.39
C PRO A 111 7.50 -22.58 4.89
N TYR A 112 7.97 -21.67 5.74
CA TYR A 112 7.97 -21.86 7.20
C TYR A 112 6.69 -21.35 7.88
N LEU A 113 5.81 -20.67 7.12
CA LEU A 113 4.57 -20.07 7.62
C LEU A 113 3.31 -20.84 7.18
N LEU A 114 3.44 -21.72 6.19
CA LEU A 114 2.37 -22.56 5.63
C LEU A 114 2.55 -24.01 6.10
#